data_AF-A0A956IEI6-F1
#
_entry.id   AF-A0A956IEI6-F1
#
_cell.length_a   1.000
_cell.length_b   1.000
_cell.length_c   1.000
_cell.angle_alpha   90.00
_cell.angle_beta   90.00
_cell.angle_gamma   90.00
#
_symmetry.space_group_name_H-M   'P 1'
#
loop_
_entity.id
_entity.type
_entity.pdbx_description
1 polymer ?
#
loop_
_entity_poly.entity_id
_entity_poly.type
_entity_poly.pdbx_seq_one_letter_code
_entity_poly.pdbx_strand_id
1 'polypeptide(L)'
;MKPGVESVLALLLAAQAPGRSPYSKIAVDDCDARCQETPLCERPELSCRPPHFVARRGQHFRYETWEEGVRRYASIADSVHRAATTMTWPKDGDCDLDDETPACVALQKKRPWTGSERLLEVLLTTVALHESGLRRDVHEGTTRGDCDYTMQAGVEVAIPGTCRSTCLGQIKLEDGQTTSRGYGREDLPGLDDAATFRCVETMVDRLSQARELCVAQQNGSRAGHYAGCTFGIYGGVEGWSKDPRIAERVKTYRRLLQTSTKVSEAVKQVLAKRDPP
;
A
#
# COMPACT_ATOMS: atom_id res chain seq x y z
N MET A 1 -8.55 -14.46 -13.11
CA MET A 1 -7.93 -13.17 -12.71
C MET A 1 -7.45 -12.46 -13.98
N LYS A 2 -7.44 -11.12 -14.03
CA LYS A 2 -6.93 -10.40 -15.22
C LYS A 2 -5.39 -10.53 -15.28
N PRO A 3 -4.75 -10.65 -16.46
CA PRO A 3 -3.30 -10.84 -16.56
C PRO A 3 -2.45 -9.79 -15.83
N GLY A 4 -2.85 -8.51 -15.85
CA GLY A 4 -2.13 -7.44 -15.15
C GLY A 4 -2.19 -7.56 -13.62
N VAL A 5 -3.32 -8.01 -13.08
CA VAL A 5 -3.49 -8.28 -11.65
C VAL A 5 -2.58 -9.43 -11.20
N GLU A 6 -2.48 -10.49 -12.01
CA GLU A 6 -1.54 -11.59 -11.74
C GLU A 6 -0.10 -11.08 -11.69
N SER A 7 0.27 -10.19 -12.61
CA SER A 7 1.60 -9.60 -12.61
C SER A 7 1.91 -8.81 -11.35
N VAL A 8 0.99 -8.01 -10.82
CA VAL A 8 1.21 -7.24 -9.58
C VAL A 8 1.21 -8.16 -8.37
N LEU A 9 0.32 -9.15 -8.33
CA LEU A 9 0.29 -10.14 -7.25
C LEU A 9 1.61 -10.93 -7.17
N ALA A 10 2.19 -11.30 -8.32
CA ALA A 10 3.51 -11.94 -8.35
C ALA A 10 4.60 -11.06 -7.72
N LEU A 11 4.56 -9.74 -7.94
CA LEU A 11 5.50 -8.80 -7.31
C LEU A 11 5.34 -8.76 -5.79
N LEU A 12 4.10 -8.66 -5.29
CA LEU A 12 3.82 -8.62 -3.85
C LEU A 12 4.30 -9.91 -3.16
N LEU A 13 4.02 -11.07 -3.77
CA LEU A 13 4.43 -12.38 -3.23
C LEU A 13 5.95 -12.59 -3.25
N ALA A 14 6.63 -12.10 -4.28
CA ALA A 14 8.09 -12.15 -4.35
C ALA A 14 8.74 -11.20 -3.34
N ALA A 15 8.06 -10.10 -2.99
CA ALA A 15 8.55 -9.13 -2.02
C ALA A 15 8.47 -9.63 -0.58
N GLN A 16 7.34 -10.23 -0.20
CA GLN A 16 7.04 -10.60 1.18
C GLN A 16 6.03 -11.76 1.23
N ALA A 17 6.33 -12.79 2.02
CA ALA A 17 5.41 -13.89 2.25
C ALA A 17 4.12 -13.41 2.97
N PRO A 18 2.92 -13.76 2.46
CA PRO A 18 1.65 -13.46 3.13
C PRO A 18 1.56 -14.07 4.54
N GLY A 19 0.83 -13.41 5.44
CA GLY A 19 0.57 -13.91 6.81
C GLY A 19 1.77 -13.93 7.77
N ARG A 20 2.98 -13.61 7.30
CA ARG A 20 4.20 -13.67 8.12
C ARG A 20 4.58 -12.38 8.85
N SER A 21 3.83 -11.31 8.62
CA SER A 21 4.06 -10.06 9.33
C SER A 21 3.52 -10.14 10.76
N PRO A 22 4.21 -9.61 11.79
CA PRO A 22 3.67 -9.52 13.15
C PRO A 22 2.41 -8.64 13.23
N TYR A 23 2.09 -7.93 12.14
CA TYR A 23 0.92 -7.07 12.00
C TYR A 23 -0.12 -7.62 10.99
N SER A 24 0.10 -8.82 10.46
CA SER A 24 -0.93 -9.58 9.71
C SER A 24 -1.94 -10.14 10.71
N LYS A 25 -2.74 -9.26 11.32
CA LYS A 25 -3.72 -9.62 12.34
C LYS A 25 -5.14 -9.46 11.80
N ILE A 26 -6.01 -10.38 12.19
CA ILE A 26 -7.45 -10.36 11.88
C ILE A 26 -8.20 -10.28 13.19
N ALA A 27 -9.15 -9.36 13.26
CA ALA A 27 -10.12 -9.26 14.34
C ALA A 27 -10.99 -10.53 14.41
N VAL A 28 -11.22 -11.02 15.61
CA VAL A 28 -12.09 -12.17 15.87
C VAL A 28 -13.30 -11.64 16.64
N ASP A 29 -14.47 -11.70 16.01
CA ASP A 29 -15.72 -11.17 16.57
C ASP A 29 -16.18 -11.99 17.78
N ASP A 30 -16.14 -13.32 17.68
CA ASP A 30 -16.48 -14.24 18.77
C ASP A 30 -15.29 -15.12 19.14
N CYS A 31 -14.73 -14.93 20.34
CA CYS A 31 -13.66 -15.77 20.87
C CYS A 31 -13.95 -16.16 22.32
N ASP A 32 -14.48 -17.37 22.49
CA ASP A 32 -14.66 -17.99 23.81
C ASP A 32 -13.34 -18.52 24.39
N ALA A 33 -13.39 -19.12 25.58
CA ALA A 33 -12.21 -19.70 26.22
C ALA A 33 -11.51 -20.76 25.33
N ARG A 34 -12.29 -21.52 24.56
CA ARG A 34 -11.76 -22.58 23.69
C ARG A 34 -11.03 -22.03 22.48
N CYS A 35 -11.51 -20.92 21.91
CA CYS A 35 -10.84 -20.16 20.87
C CYS A 35 -9.45 -19.69 21.33
N GLN A 36 -9.30 -19.25 22.58
CA GLN A 36 -8.01 -18.81 23.15
C GLN A 36 -7.02 -19.96 23.43
N GLU A 37 -7.44 -21.22 23.37
CA GLU A 37 -6.58 -22.38 23.61
C GLU A 37 -5.99 -22.95 22.31
N THR A 38 -6.67 -22.78 21.17
CA THR A 38 -6.29 -23.41 19.91
C THR A 38 -5.84 -22.37 18.88
N PRO A 39 -4.61 -22.47 18.35
CA PRO A 39 -4.20 -21.65 17.21
C PRO A 39 -5.12 -21.89 16.00
N LEU A 40 -5.63 -20.80 15.40
CA LEU A 40 -6.51 -20.86 14.23
C LEU A 40 -5.74 -20.84 12.90
N CYS A 41 -4.62 -21.56 12.82
CA CYS A 41 -3.79 -21.61 11.61
C CYS A 41 -3.58 -23.06 11.15
N GLU A 42 -3.64 -23.27 9.84
CA GLU A 42 -3.53 -24.60 9.23
C GLU A 42 -2.11 -25.19 9.33
N ARG A 43 -1.10 -24.37 9.57
CA ARG A 43 0.31 -24.78 9.68
C ARG A 43 0.95 -24.22 10.96
N PRO A 44 1.74 -25.02 11.69
CA PRO A 44 2.50 -24.55 12.84
C PRO A 44 3.69 -23.68 12.36
N GLU A 45 3.44 -22.41 12.09
CA GLU A 45 4.48 -21.41 11.88
C GLU A 45 4.83 -20.69 13.20
N LEU A 46 5.99 -20.03 13.29
CA LEU A 46 6.42 -19.28 14.49
C LEU A 46 5.42 -18.22 14.95
N SER A 47 4.59 -17.73 14.03
CA SER A 47 3.50 -16.77 14.27
C SER A 47 2.16 -17.44 14.62
N CYS A 48 2.03 -18.76 14.51
CA CYS A 48 0.78 -19.44 14.80
C CYS A 48 0.55 -19.51 16.31
N ARG A 49 -0.34 -18.64 16.80
CA ARG A 49 -0.70 -18.51 18.22
C ARG A 49 -2.22 -18.45 18.34
N PRO A 50 -2.78 -18.85 19.49
CA PRO A 50 -4.19 -18.62 19.75
C PRO A 50 -4.53 -17.12 19.68
N PRO A 51 -5.78 -16.78 19.39
CA PRO A 51 -6.24 -15.41 19.43
C PRO A 51 -6.01 -14.81 20.82
N HIS A 52 -5.59 -13.56 20.85
CA HIS A 52 -5.33 -12.84 22.10
C HIS A 52 -6.14 -11.56 22.15
N PHE A 53 -6.66 -11.23 23.33
CA PHE A 53 -7.35 -9.98 23.55
C PHE A 53 -6.37 -8.81 23.47
N VAL A 54 -6.71 -7.82 22.65
CA VAL A 54 -5.94 -6.57 22.56
C VAL A 54 -6.77 -5.48 23.23
N ALA A 55 -6.49 -5.21 24.50
CA ALA A 55 -7.30 -4.31 25.36
C ALA A 55 -7.62 -2.97 24.71
N ARG A 56 -6.62 -2.31 24.10
CA ARG A 56 -6.80 -1.03 23.40
C ARG A 56 -7.74 -1.06 22.18
N ARG A 57 -8.03 -2.25 21.63
CA ARG A 57 -8.95 -2.43 20.50
C ARG A 57 -10.29 -3.02 20.95
N GLY A 58 -10.43 -3.39 22.22
CA GLY A 58 -11.64 -4.01 22.75
C GLY A 58 -12.01 -5.33 22.09
N GLN A 59 -11.06 -6.00 21.42
CA GLN A 59 -11.36 -7.18 20.60
C GLN A 59 -10.20 -8.19 20.60
N HIS A 60 -10.52 -9.44 20.32
CA HIS A 60 -9.55 -10.51 20.10
C HIS A 60 -8.95 -10.42 18.69
N PHE A 61 -7.67 -10.76 18.58
CA PHE A 61 -6.97 -10.82 17.30
C PHE A 61 -6.20 -12.12 17.15
N ARG A 62 -6.22 -12.66 15.94
CA ARG A 62 -5.35 -13.77 15.53
C ARG A 62 -4.44 -13.35 14.38
N TYR A 63 -3.46 -14.18 14.08
CA TYR A 63 -2.70 -14.02 12.85
C TYR A 63 -3.51 -14.49 11.64
N GLU A 64 -3.36 -13.76 10.55
CA GLU A 64 -3.87 -14.09 9.22
C GLU A 64 -3.22 -15.40 8.74
N THR A 65 -4.00 -16.30 8.13
CA THR A 65 -3.44 -17.48 7.45
C THR A 65 -2.74 -17.07 6.17
N TRP A 66 -1.95 -17.98 5.59
CA TRP A 66 -1.32 -17.69 4.30
C TRP A 66 -2.37 -17.40 3.21
N GLU A 67 -3.45 -18.18 3.15
CA GLU A 67 -4.54 -18.03 2.20
C GLU A 67 -5.25 -16.68 2.32
N GLU A 68 -5.54 -16.24 3.55
CA GLU A 68 -6.14 -14.94 3.81
C GLU A 68 -5.22 -13.80 3.40
N GLY A 69 -3.92 -13.93 3.68
CA GLY A 69 -2.92 -12.96 3.23
C GLY A 69 -2.80 -12.91 1.71
N VAL A 70 -2.86 -14.04 1.02
CA VAL A 70 -2.89 -14.10 -0.45
C VAL A 70 -4.11 -13.37 -0.99
N ARG A 71 -5.30 -13.56 -0.40
CA ARG A 71 -6.52 -12.85 -0.82
C ARG A 71 -6.40 -11.34 -0.63
N ARG A 72 -5.86 -10.90 0.50
CA ARG A 72 -5.61 -9.48 0.76
C ARG A 72 -4.60 -8.91 -0.23
N TYR A 73 -3.52 -9.62 -0.52
CA TYR A 73 -2.56 -9.21 -1.56
C TYR A 73 -3.20 -9.14 -2.94
N ALA A 74 -4.14 -10.02 -3.27
CA ALA A 74 -4.86 -9.98 -4.53
C ALA A 74 -5.77 -8.74 -4.65
N SER A 75 -6.43 -8.33 -3.56
CA SER A 75 -7.20 -7.06 -3.52
C SER A 75 -6.30 -5.84 -3.71
N ILE A 76 -5.14 -5.82 -3.04
CA ILE A 76 -4.12 -4.77 -3.24
C ILE A 76 -3.61 -4.77 -4.69
N ALA A 77 -3.31 -5.94 -5.25
CA ALA A 77 -2.82 -6.09 -6.62
C ALA A 77 -3.86 -5.58 -7.64
N ASP A 78 -5.14 -5.90 -7.44
CA ASP A 78 -6.22 -5.41 -8.30
C ASP A 78 -6.33 -3.88 -8.23
N SER A 79 -6.29 -3.31 -7.03
CA SER A 79 -6.33 -1.87 -6.83
C SER A 79 -5.13 -1.16 -7.48
N VAL A 80 -3.92 -1.69 -7.32
CA VAL A 80 -2.69 -1.17 -7.95
C VAL A 80 -2.78 -1.24 -9.46
N HIS A 81 -3.16 -2.38 -10.03
CA HIS A 81 -3.27 -2.53 -11.48
C HIS A 81 -4.37 -1.63 -12.07
N ARG A 82 -5.53 -1.55 -11.42
CA ARG A 82 -6.62 -0.65 -11.80
C ARG A 82 -6.19 0.81 -11.77
N ALA A 83 -5.46 1.23 -10.74
CA ALA A 83 -4.99 2.61 -10.65
C ALA A 83 -3.95 2.89 -11.74
N ALA A 84 -3.01 1.97 -11.95
CA ALA A 84 -1.99 2.11 -12.99
C ALA A 84 -2.62 2.25 -14.39
N THR A 85 -3.58 1.41 -14.73
CA THR A 85 -4.26 1.45 -16.05
C THR A 85 -5.18 2.65 -16.24
N THR A 86 -5.86 3.10 -15.18
CA THR A 86 -6.85 4.20 -15.31
C THR A 86 -6.25 5.59 -15.12
N MET A 87 -5.10 5.69 -14.44
CA MET A 87 -4.47 6.96 -14.05
C MET A 87 -3.15 7.26 -14.76
N THR A 88 -2.67 6.35 -15.61
CA THR A 88 -1.55 6.65 -16.51
C THR A 88 -2.02 7.50 -17.67
N TRP A 89 -1.27 8.57 -17.96
CA TRP A 89 -1.49 9.45 -19.09
C TRP A 89 -1.39 8.65 -20.40
N PRO A 90 -2.39 8.71 -21.28
CA PRO A 90 -2.36 8.01 -22.54
C PRO A 90 -1.26 8.60 -23.43
N LYS A 91 -0.48 7.74 -24.09
CA LYS A 91 0.57 8.18 -25.04
C LYS A 91 0.00 8.77 -26.34
N ASP A 92 -1.19 8.34 -26.72
CA ASP A 92 -1.84 8.65 -28.00
C ASP A 92 -3.15 9.44 -27.82
N GLY A 93 -3.26 10.22 -26.73
CA GLY A 93 -4.46 11.02 -26.45
C GLY A 93 -4.47 12.35 -27.19
N ASP A 94 -5.66 12.90 -27.43
CA ASP A 94 -5.87 14.22 -28.07
C ASP A 94 -5.44 15.42 -27.20
N CYS A 95 -4.81 15.17 -26.05
CA CYS A 95 -4.33 16.19 -25.12
C CYS A 95 -2.82 16.10 -24.99
N ASP A 96 -2.13 17.18 -25.36
CA ASP A 96 -0.73 17.39 -24.99
C ASP A 96 -0.63 17.74 -23.51
N LEU A 97 0.53 17.44 -22.88
CA LEU A 97 0.75 17.73 -21.46
C LEU A 97 0.76 19.23 -21.13
N ASP A 98 1.07 20.05 -22.13
CA ASP A 98 1.11 21.51 -22.03
C ASP A 98 -0.22 22.17 -22.46
N ASP A 99 -1.25 21.37 -22.79
CA ASP A 99 -2.57 21.87 -23.17
C ASP A 99 -3.35 22.33 -21.93
N GLU A 100 -3.47 23.66 -21.78
CA GLU A 100 -4.19 24.30 -20.66
C GLU A 100 -5.71 24.37 -20.85
N THR A 101 -6.27 23.75 -21.88
CA THR A 101 -7.72 23.72 -22.05
C THR A 101 -8.39 23.02 -20.85
N PRO A 102 -9.58 23.47 -20.42
CA PRO A 102 -10.26 22.89 -19.25
C PRO A 102 -10.46 21.37 -19.36
N ALA A 103 -10.62 20.84 -20.58
CA ALA A 103 -10.76 19.41 -20.83
C ALA A 103 -9.46 18.64 -20.57
N CYS A 104 -8.33 19.12 -21.08
CA CYS A 104 -7.03 18.49 -20.88
C CYS A 104 -6.54 18.61 -19.44
N VAL A 105 -6.75 19.77 -18.79
CA VAL A 105 -6.50 19.94 -17.35
C VAL A 105 -7.35 18.97 -16.51
N ALA A 106 -8.63 18.79 -16.84
CA ALA A 106 -9.49 17.84 -16.15
C ALA A 106 -9.05 16.38 -16.38
N LEU A 107 -8.56 16.05 -17.58
CA LEU A 107 -7.99 14.75 -17.88
C LEU A 107 -6.69 14.52 -17.09
N GLN A 108 -5.83 15.53 -16.96
CA GLN A 108 -4.55 15.44 -16.25
C GLN A 108 -4.78 15.20 -14.76
N LYS A 109 -5.77 15.87 -14.16
CA LYS A 109 -6.21 15.58 -12.79
C LYS A 109 -6.69 14.14 -12.61
N LYS A 110 -7.35 13.57 -13.62
CA LYS A 110 -7.78 12.16 -13.57
C LYS A 110 -6.62 11.19 -13.78
N ARG A 111 -5.66 11.55 -14.63
CA ARG A 111 -4.54 10.72 -15.08
C ARG A 111 -3.18 11.39 -14.88
N PRO A 112 -2.77 11.65 -13.63
CA PRO A 112 -1.59 12.47 -13.36
C PRO A 112 -0.27 11.77 -13.69
N TRP A 113 -0.26 10.45 -13.92
CA TRP A 113 0.98 9.71 -14.10
C TRP A 113 1.47 9.71 -15.54
N THR A 114 2.59 10.39 -15.82
CA THR A 114 3.16 10.52 -17.17
C THR A 114 4.22 9.46 -17.53
N GLY A 115 4.44 8.47 -16.66
CA GLY A 115 5.32 7.32 -16.94
C GLY A 115 4.58 6.17 -17.63
N SER A 116 5.18 4.98 -17.67
CA SER A 116 4.44 3.76 -18.09
C SER A 116 3.60 3.19 -16.96
N GLU A 117 2.53 2.47 -17.30
CA GLU A 117 1.70 1.74 -16.32
C GLU A 117 2.56 0.79 -15.49
N ARG A 118 3.44 0.04 -16.15
CA ARG A 118 4.31 -0.92 -15.47
C ARG A 118 5.24 -0.26 -14.45
N LEU A 119 5.75 0.92 -14.76
CA LEU A 119 6.58 1.68 -13.85
C LEU A 119 5.77 2.10 -12.61
N LEU A 120 4.52 2.53 -12.81
CA LEU A 120 3.63 2.92 -11.72
C LEU A 120 3.28 1.73 -10.82
N GLU A 121 2.94 0.58 -11.39
CA GLU A 121 2.66 -0.65 -10.64
C GLU A 121 3.82 -1.00 -9.68
N VAL A 122 5.06 -0.95 -10.19
CA VAL A 122 6.24 -1.30 -9.39
C VAL A 122 6.52 -0.26 -8.31
N LEU A 123 6.31 1.02 -8.59
CA LEU A 123 6.44 2.09 -7.59
C LEU A 123 5.39 1.96 -6.49
N LEU A 124 4.12 1.82 -6.85
CA LEU A 124 3.02 1.63 -5.89
C LEU A 124 3.25 0.39 -5.02
N THR A 125 3.67 -0.72 -5.63
CA THR A 125 4.02 -1.95 -4.91
C THR A 125 5.16 -1.72 -3.92
N THR A 126 6.19 -0.98 -4.34
CA THR A 126 7.33 -0.64 -3.48
C THR A 126 6.90 0.23 -2.30
N VAL A 127 6.09 1.26 -2.55
CA VAL A 127 5.56 2.13 -1.49
C VAL A 127 4.70 1.32 -0.53
N ALA A 128 3.71 0.58 -1.03
CA ALA A 128 2.82 -0.21 -0.18
C ALA A 128 3.59 -1.19 0.73
N LEU A 129 4.67 -1.80 0.21
CA LEU A 129 5.56 -2.66 0.99
C LEU A 129 6.33 -1.89 2.06
N HIS A 130 6.95 -0.76 1.72
CA HIS A 130 7.83 -0.04 2.65
C HIS A 130 7.09 0.82 3.66
N GLU A 131 5.92 1.35 3.29
CA GLU A 131 5.12 2.18 4.18
C GLU A 131 4.23 1.31 5.07
N SER A 132 3.51 0.34 4.50
CA SER A 132 2.55 -0.45 5.29
C SER A 132 3.01 -1.85 5.60
N GLY A 133 4.10 -2.38 5.01
CA GLY A 133 4.43 -3.81 5.10
C GLY A 133 3.33 -4.71 4.54
N LEU A 134 2.44 -4.15 3.71
CA LEU A 134 1.20 -4.78 3.28
C LEU A 134 0.43 -5.34 4.49
N ARG A 135 0.18 -4.52 5.51
CA ARG A 135 -0.46 -4.97 6.77
C ARG A 135 -1.94 -4.64 6.78
N ARG A 136 -2.74 -5.50 7.42
CA ARG A 136 -4.20 -5.39 7.47
C ARG A 136 -4.68 -4.28 8.43
N ASP A 137 -3.96 -4.07 9.53
CA ASP A 137 -4.33 -3.05 10.52
C ASP A 137 -4.30 -1.60 9.98
N VAL A 138 -3.50 -1.37 8.94
CA VAL A 138 -3.46 -0.11 8.19
C VAL A 138 -4.72 0.08 7.34
N HIS A 139 -5.31 -1.01 6.83
CA HIS A 139 -6.59 -0.96 6.11
C HIS A 139 -7.75 -0.75 7.08
N GLU A 140 -7.69 -1.29 8.29
CA GLU A 140 -8.75 -1.14 9.29
C GLU A 140 -8.82 0.26 9.92
N GLY A 141 -8.00 1.22 9.46
CA GLY A 141 -7.99 2.59 9.99
C GLY A 141 -7.59 2.66 11.45
N THR A 142 -7.04 1.58 12.01
CA THR A 142 -6.63 1.58 13.40
C THR A 142 -5.51 2.60 13.55
N THR A 143 -5.59 3.42 14.60
CA THR A 143 -4.69 4.54 14.94
C THR A 143 -3.25 4.10 15.27
N ARG A 144 -2.79 2.99 14.70
CA ARG A 144 -1.44 2.41 14.82
C ARG A 144 -0.70 2.48 13.49
N GLY A 145 -0.83 3.61 12.82
CA GLY A 145 0.21 4.08 11.93
C GLY A 145 1.54 4.19 12.66
N ASP A 146 2.55 4.70 11.95
CA ASP A 146 3.82 5.09 12.56
C ASP A 146 3.54 6.31 13.46
N CYS A 147 2.98 6.07 14.66
CA CYS A 147 2.67 7.06 15.68
C CYS A 147 3.80 7.08 16.69
N ASP A 148 4.08 8.25 17.23
CA ASP A 148 4.87 8.37 18.44
C ASP A 148 3.98 8.02 19.64
N TYR A 149 4.53 7.29 20.61
CA TYR A 149 3.84 6.87 21.82
C TYR A 149 4.52 7.49 23.04
N THR A 150 3.74 7.70 24.10
CA THR A 150 4.23 8.08 25.42
C THR A 150 3.64 7.18 26.49
N MET A 151 4.35 7.00 27.59
CA MET A 151 3.87 6.19 28.73
C MET A 151 3.04 7.07 29.67
N GLN A 152 1.76 6.74 29.84
CA GLN A 152 0.87 7.37 30.83
C GLN A 152 0.33 6.30 31.77
N ALA A 153 0.61 6.43 33.07
CA ALA A 153 0.17 5.49 34.11
C ALA A 153 0.48 4.00 33.80
N GLY A 154 1.63 3.73 33.18
CA GLY A 154 2.04 2.37 32.81
C GLY A 154 1.44 1.85 31.50
N VAL A 155 0.72 2.68 30.75
CA VAL A 155 0.10 2.34 29.46
C VAL A 155 0.71 3.20 28.35
N GLU A 156 1.05 2.57 27.21
CA GLU A 156 1.42 3.31 26.01
C GLU A 156 0.19 4.01 25.40
N VAL A 157 0.24 5.34 25.32
CA VAL A 157 -0.77 6.19 24.70
C VAL A 157 -0.15 6.87 23.49
N ALA A 158 -0.83 6.80 22.34
CA ALA A 158 -0.38 7.49 21.14
C ALA A 158 -0.42 9.01 21.35
N ILE A 159 0.64 9.70 20.94
CA ILE A 159 0.69 11.17 21.00
C ILE A 159 -0.26 11.72 19.92
N PRO A 160 -1.23 12.57 20.28
CA PRO A 160 -2.15 13.15 19.30
C PRO A 160 -1.40 13.83 18.15
N GLY A 161 -1.82 13.58 16.91
CA GLY A 161 -1.25 14.20 15.71
C GLY A 161 0.07 13.62 15.21
N THR A 162 0.68 12.65 15.89
CA THR A 162 1.95 12.02 15.43
C THR A 162 1.73 10.82 14.51
N CYS A 163 0.52 10.26 14.51
CA CYS A 163 0.19 9.09 13.71
C CYS A 163 0.36 9.31 12.21
N ARG A 164 1.24 8.51 11.60
CA ARG A 164 1.30 8.31 10.16
C ARG A 164 0.56 7.03 9.78
N SER A 165 -0.77 7.09 9.70
CA SER A 165 -1.44 6.19 8.76
C SER A 165 -2.85 6.66 8.46
N THR A 166 -3.15 6.72 7.19
CA THR A 166 -4.54 6.77 6.76
C THR A 166 -4.86 5.70 5.70
N CYS A 167 -3.87 4.94 5.20
CA CYS A 167 -4.03 3.69 4.43
C CYS A 167 -2.64 3.10 4.01
N LEU A 168 -2.59 2.16 3.04
CA LEU A 168 -1.39 1.47 2.51
C LEU A 168 -0.16 2.36 2.23
N GLY A 169 -0.38 3.60 1.79
CA GLY A 169 0.70 4.54 1.48
C GLY A 169 1.24 5.33 2.69
N GLN A 170 0.73 5.09 3.90
CA GLN A 170 0.94 5.92 5.10
C GLN A 170 0.77 7.42 4.86
N ILE A 171 -0.21 7.76 4.02
CA ILE A 171 -0.57 9.15 3.75
C ILE A 171 -1.15 9.74 5.03
N LYS A 172 -0.59 10.87 5.48
CA LYS A 172 -1.07 11.60 6.66
C LYS A 172 -1.95 12.76 6.18
N LEU A 173 -3.19 12.81 6.66
CA LEU A 173 -4.09 13.95 6.50
C LEU A 173 -4.41 14.52 7.89
N GLU A 174 -4.27 15.83 8.05
CA GLU A 174 -4.70 16.55 9.25
C GLU A 174 -6.21 16.81 9.22
N ASP A 175 -6.79 17.20 10.36
CA ASP A 175 -8.22 17.49 10.45
C ASP A 175 -8.61 18.61 9.47
N GLY A 176 -9.64 18.36 8.65
CA GLY A 176 -10.10 19.28 7.61
C GLY A 176 -9.29 19.26 6.31
N GLN A 177 -8.17 18.51 6.23
CA GLN A 177 -7.45 18.32 4.97
C GLN A 177 -8.11 17.26 4.09
N THR A 178 -8.09 17.50 2.79
CA THR A 178 -8.54 16.54 1.78
C THR A 178 -7.46 16.29 0.74
N THR A 179 -7.49 15.12 0.12
CA THR A 179 -6.66 14.83 -1.06
C THR A 179 -7.08 15.68 -2.26
N SER A 180 -6.29 15.66 -3.33
CA SER A 180 -6.65 16.20 -4.66
C SER A 180 -7.97 15.66 -5.21
N ARG A 181 -8.43 14.51 -4.70
CA ARG A 181 -9.67 13.84 -5.07
C ARG A 181 -10.82 14.08 -4.07
N GLY A 182 -10.59 14.89 -3.04
CA GLY A 182 -11.60 15.21 -2.03
C GLY A 182 -11.75 14.18 -0.92
N TYR A 183 -10.89 13.15 -0.84
CA TYR A 183 -10.93 12.18 0.25
C TYR A 183 -10.42 12.83 1.54
N GLY A 184 -11.22 12.77 2.60
CA GLY A 184 -10.82 13.11 3.96
C GLY A 184 -10.14 11.94 4.67
N ARG A 185 -9.77 12.16 5.94
CA ARG A 185 -9.07 11.16 6.77
C ARG A 185 -9.87 9.86 6.92
N GLU A 186 -11.19 9.95 7.07
CA GLU A 186 -12.04 8.78 7.31
C GLU A 186 -12.39 8.01 6.03
N ASP A 187 -12.10 8.58 4.85
CA ASP A 187 -12.46 7.97 3.56
C ASP A 187 -11.42 6.94 3.08
N LEU A 188 -10.15 7.10 3.46
CA LEU A 188 -9.04 6.27 2.97
C LEU A 188 -8.93 4.89 3.63
N PRO A 189 -9.22 4.73 4.94
CA PRO A 189 -9.24 3.41 5.55
C PRO A 189 -10.47 2.61 5.14
N GLY A 190 -10.31 1.29 5.10
CA GLY A 190 -11.37 0.31 4.91
C GLY A 190 -10.78 -1.04 4.46
N LEU A 191 -11.48 -2.11 4.80
CA LEU A 191 -11.14 -3.47 4.38
C LEU A 191 -11.69 -3.82 2.99
N ASP A 192 -12.60 -3.00 2.46
CA ASP A 192 -13.21 -3.22 1.16
C ASP A 192 -12.31 -2.78 -0.01
N ASP A 193 -12.63 -3.29 -1.19
CA ASP A 193 -11.89 -3.00 -2.42
C ASP A 193 -11.97 -1.51 -2.81
N ALA A 194 -13.04 -0.80 -2.42
CA ALA A 194 -13.19 0.62 -2.75
C ALA A 194 -12.26 1.49 -1.89
N ALA A 195 -12.14 1.23 -0.59
CA ALA A 195 -11.20 1.91 0.30
C ALA A 195 -9.75 1.64 -0.10
N THR A 196 -9.43 0.38 -0.40
CA THR A 196 -8.10 0.00 -0.91
C THR A 196 -7.78 0.77 -2.19
N PHE A 197 -8.74 0.89 -3.11
CA PHE A 197 -8.55 1.66 -4.34
C PHE A 197 -8.36 3.17 -4.08
N ARG A 198 -9.20 3.81 -3.25
CA ARG A 198 -9.06 5.25 -2.91
C ARG A 198 -7.70 5.56 -2.32
N CYS A 199 -7.18 4.66 -1.49
CA CYS A 199 -5.82 4.77 -0.98
C CYS A 199 -4.77 4.77 -2.10
N VAL A 200 -4.85 3.78 -2.99
CA VAL A 200 -3.91 3.63 -4.10
C VAL A 200 -3.99 4.83 -5.06
N GLU A 201 -5.18 5.35 -5.35
CA GLU A 201 -5.33 6.59 -6.14
C GLU A 201 -4.57 7.76 -5.52
N THR A 202 -4.71 7.93 -4.20
CA THR A 202 -4.01 8.99 -3.48
C THR A 202 -2.49 8.78 -3.51
N MET A 203 -2.02 7.53 -3.45
CA MET A 203 -0.60 7.22 -3.66
C MET A 203 -0.13 7.61 -5.07
N VAL A 204 -0.94 7.37 -6.12
CA VAL A 204 -0.62 7.77 -7.49
C VAL A 204 -0.49 9.28 -7.60
N ASP A 205 -1.43 10.05 -7.04
CA ASP A 205 -1.38 11.52 -7.08
C ASP A 205 -0.06 12.02 -6.44
N ARG A 206 0.31 11.50 -5.27
CA ARG A 206 1.56 11.85 -4.56
C ARG A 206 2.82 11.43 -5.32
N LEU A 207 2.84 10.23 -5.88
CA LEU A 207 3.97 9.73 -6.69
C LEU A 207 4.13 10.52 -7.98
N SER A 208 3.04 10.95 -8.60
CA SER A 208 3.05 11.75 -9.83
C SER A 208 3.65 13.13 -9.55
N GLN A 209 3.20 13.80 -8.48
CA GLN A 209 3.78 15.06 -8.03
C GLN A 209 5.27 14.92 -7.69
N ALA A 210 5.65 13.89 -6.93
CA ALA A 210 7.03 13.64 -6.56
C ALA A 210 7.92 13.40 -7.79
N ARG A 211 7.40 12.69 -8.78
CA ARG A 211 8.04 12.45 -10.08
C ARG A 211 8.28 13.76 -10.82
N GLU A 212 7.27 14.60 -10.96
CA GLU A 212 7.36 15.87 -11.71
C GLU A 212 8.41 16.79 -11.10
N LEU A 213 8.37 16.97 -9.78
CA LEU A 213 9.39 17.72 -9.04
C LEU A 213 10.79 17.14 -9.25
N CYS A 214 10.90 15.81 -9.25
CA CYS A 214 12.17 15.16 -9.51
C CYS A 214 12.70 15.42 -10.93
N VAL A 215 11.84 15.33 -11.94
CA VAL A 215 12.20 15.58 -13.35
C VAL A 215 12.65 17.03 -13.51
N ALA A 216 11.94 17.98 -12.91
CA ALA A 216 12.30 19.40 -12.93
C ALA A 216 13.65 19.68 -12.26
N GLN A 217 13.97 18.99 -11.15
CA GLN A 217 15.24 19.16 -10.43
C GLN A 217 16.45 18.53 -11.13
N GLN A 218 16.25 17.47 -11.94
CA GLN A 218 17.36 16.66 -12.45
C GLN A 218 17.83 17.00 -13.87
N ASN A 219 17.22 17.98 -14.58
CA ASN A 219 17.58 18.39 -15.95
C ASN A 219 17.98 17.20 -16.87
N GLY A 220 17.26 16.06 -16.78
CA GLY A 220 17.47 14.88 -17.64
C GLY A 220 18.55 13.87 -17.24
N SER A 221 19.15 13.90 -16.05
CA SER A 221 20.24 12.93 -15.72
C SER A 221 19.75 11.54 -15.21
N ARG A 222 20.29 10.49 -15.84
CA ARG A 222 20.31 9.03 -15.55
C ARG A 222 19.10 8.40 -14.82
N ALA A 223 18.44 7.47 -15.53
CA ALA A 223 17.34 6.59 -15.10
C ALA A 223 17.50 5.83 -13.75
N GLY A 224 18.71 5.81 -13.15
CA GLY A 224 18.96 5.24 -11.83
C GLY A 224 18.69 6.18 -10.64
N HIS A 225 18.69 7.51 -10.85
CA HIS A 225 18.44 8.52 -9.81
C HIS A 225 16.97 8.86 -9.61
N TYR A 226 16.16 8.62 -10.64
CA TYR A 226 14.74 8.96 -10.67
C TYR A 226 13.93 8.33 -9.52
N ALA A 227 14.08 7.01 -9.28
CA ALA A 227 13.33 6.32 -8.24
C ALA A 227 13.72 6.80 -6.84
N GLY A 228 15.02 7.00 -6.57
CA GLY A 228 15.49 7.48 -5.27
C GLY A 228 14.97 8.88 -4.94
N CYS A 229 15.00 9.76 -5.93
CA CYS A 229 14.47 11.12 -5.85
C CYS A 229 12.95 11.13 -5.66
N THR A 230 12.22 10.33 -6.44
CA THR A 230 10.75 10.19 -6.31
C THR A 230 10.39 9.68 -4.91
N PHE A 231 11.06 8.65 -4.40
CA PHE A 231 10.81 8.14 -3.04
C PHE A 231 11.22 9.15 -1.96
N GLY A 232 12.31 9.89 -2.18
CA GLY A 232 12.77 10.95 -1.30
C GLY A 232 11.73 12.05 -1.14
N ILE A 233 11.23 12.57 -2.25
CA ILE A 233 10.19 13.60 -2.26
C ILE A 233 8.86 13.05 -1.71
N TYR A 234 8.46 11.84 -2.10
CA TYR A 234 7.27 11.18 -1.57
C TYR A 234 7.31 11.08 -0.04
N GLY A 235 8.46 10.69 0.52
CA GLY A 235 8.66 10.56 1.96
C GLY A 235 8.94 11.88 2.69
N GLY A 236 8.98 13.02 2.00
CA GLY A 236 9.33 14.33 2.59
C GLY A 236 10.77 14.42 3.11
N VAL A 237 11.70 13.68 2.52
CA VAL A 237 13.10 13.60 2.99
C VAL A 237 13.99 14.58 2.22
N GLU A 238 14.45 15.63 2.90
CA GLU A 238 15.53 16.49 2.38
C GLU A 238 16.85 15.71 2.28
N GLY A 239 17.61 15.91 1.20
CA GLY A 239 18.90 15.22 1.02
C GLY A 239 18.78 13.70 0.81
N TRP A 240 17.68 13.25 0.19
CA TRP A 240 17.29 11.85 -0.03
C TRP A 240 18.39 10.90 -0.52
N SER A 241 19.42 11.40 -1.19
CA SER A 241 20.55 10.59 -1.67
C SER A 241 21.36 9.92 -0.55
N LYS A 242 21.22 10.39 0.70
CA LYS A 242 21.94 9.87 1.87
C LYS A 242 21.06 9.08 2.85
N ASP A 243 19.74 9.04 2.66
CA ASP A 243 18.83 8.35 3.58
C ASP A 243 18.83 6.83 3.30
N PRO A 244 19.20 5.97 4.28
CA PRO A 244 19.25 4.52 4.09
C PRO A 244 17.89 3.89 3.77
N ARG A 245 16.78 4.51 4.21
CA ARG A 245 15.41 4.04 3.90
C ARG A 245 15.12 4.21 2.41
N ILE A 246 15.58 5.32 1.81
CA ILE A 246 15.44 5.55 0.37
C ILE A 246 16.29 4.55 -0.41
N ALA A 247 17.50 4.24 0.06
CA ALA A 247 18.35 3.23 -0.57
C ALA A 247 17.69 1.83 -0.59
N GLU A 248 17.07 1.41 0.51
CA GLU A 248 16.36 0.13 0.58
C GLU A 248 15.07 0.11 -0.29
N ARG A 249 14.35 1.23 -0.40
CA ARG A 249 13.23 1.38 -1.35
C ARG A 249 13.72 1.22 -2.79
N VAL A 250 14.80 1.90 -3.16
CA VAL A 250 15.41 1.79 -4.51
C VAL A 250 15.87 0.37 -4.81
N LYS A 251 16.50 -0.31 -3.84
CA LYS A 251 16.92 -1.71 -3.97
C LYS A 251 15.71 -2.63 -4.20
N THR A 252 14.65 -2.44 -3.43
CA THR A 252 13.39 -3.19 -3.59
C THR A 252 12.78 -2.94 -4.96
N TYR A 253 12.66 -1.68 -5.36
CA TYR A 253 12.15 -1.27 -6.67
C TYR A 253 12.92 -1.94 -7.82
N ARG A 254 14.26 -1.93 -7.79
CA ARG A 254 15.10 -2.60 -8.81
C ARG A 254 14.88 -4.11 -8.84
N ARG A 255 14.78 -4.75 -7.68
CA ARG A 255 14.46 -6.18 -7.57
C ARG A 255 13.10 -6.50 -8.20
N LEU A 256 12.09 -5.69 -7.91
CA LEU A 256 10.73 -5.88 -8.45
C LEU A 256 10.65 -5.66 -9.96
N LEU A 257 11.40 -4.69 -10.51
CA LEU A 257 11.52 -4.53 -11.96
C LEU A 257 12.04 -5.80 -12.67
N GLN A 258 12.92 -6.55 -12.00
CA GLN A 258 13.54 -7.76 -12.54
C GLN A 258 12.76 -9.04 -12.21
N THR A 259 11.68 -8.94 -11.43
CA THR A 259 10.92 -10.09 -10.93
C THR A 259 10.00 -10.64 -12.01
N SER A 260 9.95 -11.97 -12.13
CA SER A 260 8.98 -12.69 -12.98
C SER A 260 7.56 -12.30 -12.63
N THR A 261 6.74 -12.05 -13.65
CA THR A 261 5.34 -11.67 -13.49
C THR A 261 4.37 -12.86 -13.43
N LYS A 262 4.91 -14.09 -13.41
CA LYS A 262 4.10 -15.31 -13.37
C LYS A 262 3.76 -15.69 -11.93
N VAL A 263 2.47 -15.88 -11.65
CA VAL A 263 1.96 -16.44 -10.40
C VAL A 263 1.97 -17.97 -10.45
N SER A 264 2.32 -18.63 -9.35
CA SER A 264 2.35 -20.09 -9.26
C SER A 264 0.94 -20.70 -9.28
N GLU A 265 0.83 -21.96 -9.72
CA GLU A 265 -0.45 -22.65 -9.80
C GLU A 265 -1.14 -22.81 -8.44
N ALA A 266 -0.36 -23.03 -7.37
CA ALA A 266 -0.87 -23.09 -6.00
C ALA A 266 -1.58 -21.79 -5.58
N VAL A 267 -1.04 -20.63 -5.96
CA VAL A 267 -1.67 -19.33 -5.67
C VAL A 267 -2.94 -19.16 -6.50
N LYS A 268 -2.94 -19.58 -7.78
CA LYS A 268 -4.15 -19.55 -8.61
C LYS A 268 -5.27 -20.41 -8.03
N GLN A 269 -4.95 -21.58 -7.49
CA GLN A 269 -5.92 -22.46 -6.83
C GLN A 269 -6.55 -21.82 -5.60
N VAL A 270 -5.77 -21.09 -4.79
CA VAL A 270 -6.29 -20.37 -3.61
C VAL A 270 -7.28 -19.28 -4.02
N LEU A 271 -6.99 -18.59 -5.12
CA LEU A 271 -7.85 -17.53 -5.67
C LEU A 271 -9.10 -18.07 -6.36
N ALA A 272 -9.03 -19.27 -6.96
CA ALA A 272 -10.17 -19.92 -7.60
C ALA A 272 -11.22 -20.40 -6.59
N LYS A 273 -10.83 -20.65 -5.34
CA LYS A 273 -11.74 -21.01 -4.23
C LYS A 273 -12.46 -19.81 -3.61
N ARG A 274 -12.31 -18.61 -4.17
CA ARG A 274 -12.98 -17.41 -3.65
C ARG A 274 -14.46 -17.50 -4.03
N ASP A 275 -15.35 -17.44 -3.05
CA ASP A 275 -16.76 -17.17 -3.32
C ASP A 275 -16.84 -15.85 -4.12
N PRO A 276 -17.65 -15.78 -5.19
CA PRO A 276 -17.84 -14.52 -5.89
C PRO A 276 -18.34 -13.45 -4.90
N PRO A 277 -17.92 -12.19 -5.08
CA PRO A 277 -18.29 -11.10 -4.20
C PRO A 277 -19.81 -10.94 -4.06
#